data_AF-A0A0G4NPZ3-F1
#
_entry.id   AF-A0A0G4NPZ3-F1
#
_cell.length_a   1.000
_cell.length_b   1.000
_cell.length_c   1.000
_cell.angle_alpha   90.00
_cell.angle_beta   90.00
_cell.angle_gamma   90.00
#
_symmetry.space_group_name_H-M   'P 1'
#
loop_
_entity.id
_entity.type
_entity.pdbx_description
1 polymer ?
#
loop_
_entity_poly.entity_id
_entity_poly.type
_entity_poly.pdbx_seq_one_letter_code
_entity_poly.pdbx_strand_id
1 'polypeptide(L)' 'VYHVPFLVIFRQATFPTVFSFFPIFRNIVIRERIEIVHGHASLSSLCHEAILHGRTMGLRTLFTDHSLF' A
#
# COMPACT_ATOMS: atom_id res chain seq x y z
N VAL A 1 2.35 -4.14 12.66
CA VAL A 1 1.12 -3.62 12.02
C VAL A 1 1.11 -2.12 12.18
N TYR A 2 0.86 -1.36 11.10
CA TYR A 2 0.82 0.11 11.11
C TYR A 2 -0.60 0.58 10.84
N HIS A 3 -1.16 1.40 11.73
CA HIS A 3 -2.39 2.14 11.47
C HIS A 3 -2.01 3.53 10.97
N VAL A 4 -2.50 3.90 9.79
CA VAL A 4 -2.17 5.17 9.14
C VAL A 4 -3.40 6.08 9.12
N PRO A 5 -3.24 7.41 9.23
CA PRO A 5 -4.34 8.34 9.45
C PRO A 5 -5.08 8.69 8.14
N PHE A 6 -5.62 7.67 7.47
CA PHE A 6 -6.44 7.84 6.25
C PHE A 6 -7.90 7.54 6.54
N LEU A 7 -8.78 8.39 6.00
CA LEU A 7 -10.22 8.20 6.11
C LEU A 7 -10.65 6.96 5.32
N VAL A 8 -11.30 6.02 6.00
CA VAL A 8 -12.00 4.91 5.36
C VAL A 8 -13.30 5.44 4.77
N ILE A 9 -13.48 5.25 3.46
CA ILE A 9 -14.62 5.78 2.71
C ILE A 9 -15.65 4.69 2.42
N PHE A 10 -15.20 3.53 1.93
CA PHE A 10 -16.10 2.45 1.53
C PHE A 10 -15.40 1.10 1.61
N ARG A 11 -16.07 0.07 2.14
CA ARG A 11 -15.54 -1.32 2.24
C ARG A 11 -14.09 -1.41 2.75
N GLN A 12 -13.76 -0.68 3.82
CA GLN A 12 -12.40 -0.63 4.39
C GLN A 12 -11.31 -0.09 3.44
N ALA A 13 -11.70 0.56 2.34
CA ALA A 13 -10.80 1.28 1.44
C ALA A 13 -10.85 2.80 1.69
N THR A 14 -9.74 3.48 1.41
CA THR A 14 -9.60 4.93 1.54
C THR A 14 -9.77 5.61 0.19
N PHE A 15 -9.85 6.94 0.14
CA PHE A 15 -9.73 7.66 -1.12
C PHE A 15 -8.38 7.33 -1.79
N PRO A 16 -8.31 7.16 -3.12
CA PRO A 16 -7.04 7.09 -3.83
C PRO A 16 -6.38 8.47 -3.80
N THR A 17 -5.37 8.63 -2.95
CA THR A 17 -4.63 9.89 -2.78
C THR A 17 -3.41 9.99 -3.68
N VAL A 18 -2.97 8.85 -4.23
CA VAL A 18 -1.80 8.64 -5.09
C VAL A 18 -0.47 9.00 -4.42
N PHE A 19 -0.33 10.17 -3.81
CA PHE A 19 0.92 10.65 -3.20
C PHE A 19 0.85 10.86 -1.69
N SER A 20 -0.32 11.08 -1.09
CA SER A 20 -0.40 11.41 0.34
C SER A 20 0.05 10.25 1.23
N PHE A 21 -0.12 8.99 0.80
CA PHE A 21 0.38 7.82 1.53
C PHE A 21 1.91 7.63 1.42
N PHE A 22 2.54 8.17 0.38
CA PHE A 22 3.93 7.89 0.07
C PHE A 22 4.94 8.24 1.19
N PRO A 23 4.87 9.41 1.86
CA PRO A 23 5.84 9.75 2.90
C PRO A 23 5.83 8.76 4.06
N ILE A 24 4.64 8.31 4.47
CA ILE A 24 4.47 7.34 5.56
C ILE A 24 4.95 5.96 5.10
N PHE A 25 4.53 5.51 3.92
CA PHE A 25 4.95 4.24 3.34
C PHE A 25 6.48 4.15 3.20
N ARG A 26 7.11 5.17 2.62
CA ARG A 26 8.56 5.24 2.44
C ARG A 26 9.30 5.18 3.77
N ASN A 27 8.83 5.89 4.80
CA ASN A 27 9.44 5.87 6.11
C ASN A 27 9.42 4.46 6.71
N ILE A 28 8.28 3.77 6.63
CA ILE A 28 8.13 2.39 7.11
C ILE A 28 9.07 1.46 6.35
N VAL A 29 9.02 1.46 5.02
CA VAL A 29 9.82 0.55 4.19
C VAL A 29 11.32 0.69 4.46
N ILE A 30 11.84 1.91 4.53
CA ILE A 30 13.27 2.15 4.76
C ILE A 30 13.67 1.74 6.18
N ARG A 31 12.88 2.13 7.18
CA ARG A 31 13.18 1.85 8.59
C ARG A 31 13.16 0.35 8.88
N GLU A 32 12.16 -0.34 8.36
CA GLU A 32 11.97 -1.77 8.55
C GLU A 32 12.84 -2.62 7.59
N ARG A 33 13.60 -1.99 6.70
CA ARG A 33 14.44 -2.66 5.68
C ARG A 33 13.63 -3.65 4.84
N ILE A 34 12.43 -3.25 4.43
CA ILE A 34 11.54 -4.07 3.60
C ILE A 34 12.14 -4.20 2.20
N GLU A 35 12.22 -5.43 1.70
CA GLU A 35 12.72 -5.73 0.35
C GLU A 35 11.61 -6.16 -0.63
N ILE A 36 10.46 -6.57 -0.10
CA ILE A 36 9.33 -7.10 -0.86
C ILE A 36 8.04 -6.46 -0.37
N VAL A 37 7.23 -5.95 -1.30
CA VAL A 37 5.88 -5.46 -1.05
C VAL A 37 4.91 -6.47 -1.64
N HIS A 38 4.14 -7.11 -0.76
CA HIS A 38 3.08 -8.03 -1.16
C HIS A 38 1.72 -7.37 -0.90
N GLY A 39 1.01 -7.04 -1.97
CA GLY A 39 -0.32 -6.45 -1.90
C GLY A 39 -1.44 -7.48 -2.00
N HIS A 40 -2.51 -7.24 -1.26
CA HIS A 40 -3.77 -7.98 -1.28
C HIS A 40 -4.96 -7.02 -1.35
N ALA A 41 -6.14 -7.55 -1.69
CA ALA A 41 -7.40 -6.84 -1.87
C ALA A 41 -7.41 -5.86 -3.06
N SER A 42 -7.97 -6.32 -4.19
CA SER A 42 -8.09 -5.56 -5.45
C SER A 42 -8.82 -4.22 -5.38
N LEU A 43 -9.57 -3.95 -4.30
CA LEU A 43 -10.25 -2.66 -4.09
C LEU A 43 -9.55 -1.74 -3.08
N SER A 44 -8.40 -2.14 -2.52
CA SER A 44 -7.65 -1.31 -1.57
C SER A 44 -6.81 -0.27 -2.30
N SER A 45 -7.14 1.02 -2.15
CA SER A 45 -6.36 2.14 -2.71
C SER A 45 -4.94 2.18 -2.15
N LEU A 46 -4.76 1.99 -0.84
CA LEU A 46 -3.44 1.93 -0.20
C LEU A 46 -2.59 0.76 -0.72
N CYS A 47 -3.20 -0.38 -1.07
CA CYS A 47 -2.49 -1.52 -1.68
C CYS A 47 -1.87 -1.13 -3.02
N HIS A 48 -2.66 -0.51 -3.90
CA HIS A 48 -2.19 -0.10 -5.23
C HIS A 48 -1.14 1.01 -5.13
N GLU A 49 -1.32 1.97 -4.21
CA GLU A 49 -0.31 2.99 -3.94
C GLU A 49 0.99 2.38 -3.39
N ALA A 50 0.92 1.41 -2.48
CA ALA A 50 2.09 0.71 -1.95
C ALA A 50 2.86 -0.05 -3.05
N ILE A 51 2.15 -0.71 -3.97
CA ILE A 51 2.76 -1.42 -5.09
C ILE A 51 3.43 -0.41 -6.03
N LEU A 52 2.73 0.65 -6.41
CA LEU A 52 3.26 1.70 -7.28
C LEU A 52 4.55 2.31 -6.70
N HIS A 53 4.48 2.81 -5.47
CA HIS A 53 5.61 3.44 -4.79
C HIS A 53 6.73 2.46 -4.49
N GLY A 54 6.40 1.23 -4.08
CA GLY A 54 7.38 0.17 -3.84
C GLY A 54 8.19 -0.12 -5.10
N ARG A 55 7.52 -0.20 -6.26
CA ARG A 55 8.18 -0.38 -7.55
C ARG A 55 9.09 0.80 -7.89
N THR A 56 8.63 2.03 -7.68
CA THR A 56 9.43 3.26 -7.87
C THR A 56 10.65 3.32 -6.94
N MET A 57 10.55 2.77 -5.73
CA MET A 57 11.66 2.66 -4.77
C MET A 57 12.63 1.52 -5.07
N GLY A 58 12.41 0.74 -6.14
CA GLY A 58 13.27 -0.39 -6.52
C GLY A 58 12.99 -1.69 -5.77
N LEU A 59 11.87 -1.79 -5.05
CA LEU A 59 11.47 -3.00 -4.34
C LEU A 59 10.86 -4.03 -5.30
N ARG A 60 10.91 -5.30 -4.89
CA ARG A 60 10.13 -6.34 -5.54
C ARG A 60 8.69 -6.21 -5.07
N THR A 61 7.76 -6.10 -6.01
CA THR A 61 6.34 -5.95 -5.70
C THR A 61 5.56 -7.08 -6.33
N LEU A 62 4.65 -7.69 -5.58
CA LEU A 62 3.73 -8.69 -6.09
C LEU A 62 2.33 -8.44 -5.55
N PHE A 63 1.34 -8.74 -6.38
CA PHE A 63 -0.05 -8.65 -6.03
C PHE A 63 -0.65 -10.03 -6.15
N THR A 64 -1.32 -10.49 -5.10
CA THR A 64 -2.17 -11.66 -5.19
C THR A 64 -3.56 -11.27 -4.72
N ASP A 65 -4.51 -11.40 -5.64
CA ASP A 65 -5.91 -11.26 -5.30
C ASP A 65 -6.42 -12.64 -4.89
N HIS A 66 -6.96 -12.70 -3.68
CA HIS A 66 -7.76 -13.82 -3.27
C HIS A 66 -9.19 -13.34 -3.45
N SER A 67 -9.77 -13.65 -4.62
CA SER A 67 -11.12 -13.24 -5.00
C SER A 67 -12.13 -13.69 -3.96
N LEU A 68 -12.37 -12.83 -2.99
CA LEU A 68 -13.57 -12.80 -2.18
C LEU A 68 -14.02 -11.35 -2.29
N PHE A 69 -15.08 -11.14 -3.04
CA PHE A 69 -16.03 -10.16 -2.54
C PHE A 69 -16.37 -10.47 -1.08
#